data_AF-A0A917CHE8-F1
#
_entry.id   AF-A0A917CHE8-F1
#
_cell.length_a   1.000
_cell.length_b   1.000
_cell.length_c   1.000
_cell.angle_alpha   90.00
_cell.angle_beta   90.00
_cell.angle_gamma   90.00
#
_symmetry.space_group_name_H-M   'P 1'
#
loop_
_entity.id
_entity.type
_entity.pdbx_description
1 polymer ?
#
loop_
_entity_poly.entity_id
_entity_poly.type
_entity_poly.pdbx_seq_one_letter_code
_entity_poly.pdbx_strand_id
1 'polypeptide(L)'
;MVFDQYFMVIPVYRLSEDKYYSQMKEDFKKLVSRSWDVNFQRNNPGMVEGWRRSHRSSYGGDWEFNEVVGHIKLFFMGSQIRGEYWSTESRRKVRTRKKRFEFKAHKLVAEGEIWEKTSDGVLAAIEEYLSRCKKELKDRHIDLREFEALKNHVNWLSVHKTTNVFA
;
A
#
# COMPACT_ATOMS: atom_id res chain seq x y z
N MET A 1 17.92 1.46 15.63
CA MET A 1 17.98 2.82 15.03
C MET A 1 16.97 2.86 13.91
N VAL A 2 16.03 3.81 13.93
CA VAL A 2 15.12 4.08 12.81
C VAL A 2 15.88 4.99 11.85
N PHE A 3 15.90 4.68 10.56
CA PHE A 3 16.60 5.50 9.58
C PHE A 3 15.70 6.63 9.07
N ASP A 4 16.09 7.87 9.35
CA ASP A 4 15.36 9.06 8.89
C ASP A 4 15.70 9.47 7.45
N GLN A 5 16.81 8.98 6.90
CA GLN A 5 17.18 9.14 5.48
C GLN A 5 16.59 8.00 4.63
N TYR A 6 15.29 8.09 4.35
CA TYR A 6 14.62 7.24 3.36
C TYR A 6 14.42 8.04 2.07
N PHE A 7 14.38 7.35 0.92
CA PHE A 7 14.12 8.00 -0.37
C PHE A 7 12.70 7.76 -0.89
N MET A 8 12.01 6.74 -0.38
CA MET A 8 10.65 6.41 -0.80
C MET A 8 9.89 5.64 0.28
N VAL A 9 8.58 5.86 0.36
CA VAL A 9 7.68 5.08 1.22
C VAL A 9 6.63 4.43 0.35
N ILE A 10 6.55 3.10 0.44
CA ILE A 10 5.62 2.29 -0.33
C ILE A 10 4.46 1.87 0.57
N PRO A 11 3.20 2.26 0.28
CA PRO A 11 2.07 1.85 1.08
C PRO A 11 1.72 0.37 0.87
N VAL A 12 1.32 -0.28 1.96
CA VAL A 12 0.89 -1.67 1.97
C VAL A 12 -0.56 -1.73 2.41
N TYR A 13 -1.43 -2.18 1.52
CA TYR A 13 -2.86 -2.29 1.69
C TYR A 13 -3.28 -3.70 2.14
N ARG A 14 -4.41 -3.78 2.86
CA ARG A 14 -4.98 -5.08 3.26
C ARG A 14 -5.40 -5.91 2.05
N LEU A 15 -5.99 -5.27 1.03
CA LEU A 15 -6.51 -5.84 -0.21
C LEU A 15 -6.19 -4.90 -1.37
N SER A 16 -6.21 -5.41 -2.61
CA SER A 16 -6.20 -4.56 -3.80
C SER A 16 -7.49 -3.73 -3.92
N GLU A 17 -7.39 -2.64 -4.67
CA GLU A 17 -8.50 -1.72 -4.95
C GLU A 17 -9.71 -2.45 -5.54
N ASP A 18 -9.50 -3.23 -6.61
CA ASP A 18 -10.55 -4.00 -7.28
C ASP A 18 -11.28 -4.94 -6.31
N LYS A 19 -10.53 -5.63 -5.45
CA LYS A 19 -11.09 -6.57 -4.48
C LYS A 19 -11.87 -5.83 -3.41
N TYR A 20 -11.38 -4.68 -2.94
CA TYR A 20 -12.07 -3.86 -1.97
C TYR A 20 -13.43 -3.35 -2.50
N TYR A 21 -13.43 -2.72 -3.67
CA TYR A 21 -14.67 -2.17 -4.24
C TYR A 21 -15.65 -3.26 -4.69
N SER A 22 -15.15 -4.41 -5.15
CA SER A 22 -16.00 -5.57 -5.43
C SER A 22 -16.71 -6.08 -4.17
N GLN A 23 -15.97 -6.22 -3.05
CA GLN A 23 -16.55 -6.63 -1.76
C GLN A 23 -17.53 -5.58 -1.22
N MET A 24 -17.26 -4.28 -1.41
CA MET A 24 -18.18 -3.21 -1.02
C MET A 24 -19.49 -3.27 -1.81
N LYS A 25 -19.40 -3.47 -3.13
CA LYS A 25 -20.58 -3.59 -4.00
C LYS A 25 -21.43 -4.80 -3.64
N GLU A 26 -20.81 -5.93 -3.35
CA GLU A 26 -21.52 -7.15 -2.94
C GLU A 26 -22.23 -6.96 -1.58
N ASP A 27 -21.54 -6.36 -0.62
CA ASP A 27 -22.10 -6.04 0.70
C ASP A 27 -23.31 -5.11 0.60
N PHE A 28 -23.21 -4.06 -0.23
CA PHE A 28 -24.33 -3.16 -0.51
C PHE A 28 -25.51 -3.90 -1.16
N LYS A 29 -25.23 -4.78 -2.13
CA LYS A 29 -26.28 -5.57 -2.81
C LYS A 29 -27.05 -6.44 -1.80
N LYS A 30 -26.34 -7.10 -0.89
CA LYS A 30 -26.95 -7.93 0.17
C LYS A 30 -27.78 -7.10 1.16
N LEU A 31 -27.28 -5.92 1.53
CA LEU A 31 -27.98 -4.99 2.41
C LEU A 31 -29.30 -4.52 1.77
N VAL A 32 -29.23 -4.03 0.53
CA VAL A 32 -30.40 -3.53 -0.19
C VAL A 32 -31.43 -4.63 -0.44
N SER A 33 -31.02 -5.83 -0.86
CA SER A 33 -31.95 -6.93 -1.12
C SER A 33 -32.70 -7.42 0.12
N ARG A 34 -32.16 -7.19 1.33
CA ARG A 34 -32.81 -7.51 2.60
C ARG A 34 -33.79 -6.44 3.04
N SER A 35 -33.57 -5.20 2.63
CA SER A 35 -34.37 -4.05 3.05
C SER A 35 -35.50 -3.73 2.08
N TRP A 36 -35.29 -3.90 0.77
CA TRP A 36 -36.21 -3.44 -0.27
C TRP A 36 -36.33 -4.45 -1.41
N ASP A 37 -37.55 -4.63 -1.91
CA ASP A 37 -37.76 -5.35 -3.16
C ASP A 37 -37.30 -4.53 -4.38
N VAL A 38 -37.28 -5.19 -5.54
CA VAL A 38 -36.79 -4.61 -6.80
C VAL A 38 -37.65 -3.43 -7.28
N ASN A 39 -38.96 -3.46 -7.02
CA ASN A 39 -39.87 -2.40 -7.46
C ASN A 39 -39.67 -1.14 -6.60
N PHE A 40 -39.52 -1.29 -5.29
CA PHE A 40 -39.22 -0.18 -4.39
C PHE A 40 -37.92 0.52 -4.78
N GLN A 41 -36.87 -0.24 -5.09
CA GLN A 41 -35.58 0.31 -5.53
C GLN A 41 -35.70 1.12 -6.82
N ARG A 42 -36.43 0.61 -7.81
CA ARG A 42 -36.64 1.28 -9.10
C ARG A 42 -37.43 2.58 -8.96
N ASN A 43 -38.41 2.59 -8.07
CA ASN A 43 -39.27 3.75 -7.86
C ASN A 43 -38.62 4.82 -6.96
N ASN A 44 -37.57 4.48 -6.20
CA ASN A 44 -36.92 5.38 -5.24
C ASN A 44 -35.40 5.50 -5.44
N PRO A 45 -34.91 5.86 -6.65
CA PRO A 45 -33.48 5.86 -6.95
C PRO A 45 -32.66 6.82 -6.06
N GLY A 46 -33.24 7.97 -5.67
CA GLY A 46 -32.58 8.92 -4.77
C GLY A 46 -32.34 8.35 -3.35
N MET A 47 -33.26 7.52 -2.86
CA MET A 47 -33.11 6.86 -1.56
C MET A 47 -32.02 5.79 -1.61
N VAL A 48 -31.99 5.00 -2.69
CA VAL A 48 -30.92 4.01 -2.94
C VAL A 48 -29.55 4.68 -2.99
N GLU A 49 -29.44 5.83 -3.63
CA GLU A 49 -28.17 6.56 -3.70
C GLU A 49 -27.77 7.19 -2.36
N GLY A 50 -28.74 7.70 -1.59
CA GLY A 50 -28.49 8.13 -0.20
C GLY A 50 -27.93 6.99 0.66
N TRP A 51 -28.51 5.79 0.54
CA TRP A 51 -28.02 4.59 1.22
C TRP A 51 -26.65 4.14 0.73
N ARG A 52 -26.39 4.22 -0.57
CA ARG A 52 -25.06 3.91 -1.13
C ARG A 52 -23.98 4.80 -0.52
N ARG A 53 -24.24 6.10 -0.40
CA ARG A 53 -23.30 7.05 0.23
C ARG A 53 -23.08 6.73 1.71
N SER A 54 -24.16 6.48 2.45
CA SER A 54 -24.09 6.07 3.86
C SER A 54 -23.30 4.76 4.04
N HIS A 55 -23.59 3.76 3.20
CA HIS A 55 -22.91 2.47 3.17
C HIS A 55 -21.42 2.61 2.88
N ARG A 56 -21.01 3.42 1.88
CA ARG A 56 -19.58 3.66 1.61
C ARG A 56 -18.85 4.19 2.84
N SER A 57 -19.46 5.15 3.54
CA SER A 57 -18.89 5.74 4.76
C SER A 57 -18.74 4.72 5.88
N SER A 58 -19.79 3.94 6.17
CA SER A 58 -19.77 2.94 7.25
C SER A 58 -18.97 1.67 6.90
N TYR A 59 -18.88 1.32 5.61
CA TYR A 59 -18.05 0.24 5.12
C TYR A 59 -16.59 0.57 5.45
N GLY A 60 -16.04 1.65 4.92
CA GLY A 60 -14.66 2.03 5.23
C GLY A 60 -14.17 3.31 4.56
N GLY A 61 -14.99 3.89 3.68
CA GLY A 61 -14.67 5.07 2.91
C GLY A 61 -13.87 4.72 1.66
N ASP A 62 -12.95 5.62 1.32
CA ASP A 62 -12.08 5.45 0.17
C ASP A 62 -10.98 4.42 0.42
N TRP A 63 -10.74 3.54 -0.56
CA TRP A 63 -9.70 2.52 -0.46
C TRP A 63 -8.31 3.12 -0.29
N GLU A 64 -8.00 4.14 -1.10
CA GLU A 64 -6.65 4.69 -1.27
C GLU A 64 -6.05 5.19 0.05
N PHE A 65 -6.87 5.82 0.88
CA PHE A 65 -6.41 6.39 2.14
C PHE A 65 -6.73 5.50 3.34
N ASN A 66 -7.83 4.74 3.28
CA ASN A 66 -8.39 4.10 4.47
C ASN A 66 -8.14 2.59 4.54
N GLU A 67 -7.50 1.99 3.54
CA GLU A 67 -7.22 0.54 3.52
C GLU A 67 -5.73 0.19 3.76
N VAL A 68 -4.87 1.20 3.90
CA VAL A 68 -3.43 1.04 4.23
C VAL A 68 -3.24 0.37 5.61
N VAL A 69 -2.47 -0.71 5.68
CA VAL A 69 -2.16 -1.46 6.91
C VAL A 69 -0.67 -1.56 7.21
N GLY A 70 0.17 -1.05 6.32
CA GLY A 70 1.61 -0.94 6.54
C GLY A 70 2.26 0.02 5.56
N HIS A 71 3.55 0.26 5.78
CA HIS A 71 4.41 1.02 4.90
C HIS A 71 5.78 0.36 4.87
N ILE A 72 6.42 0.39 3.71
CA ILE A 72 7.82 0.00 3.54
C ILE A 72 8.61 1.28 3.29
N LYS A 73 9.47 1.67 4.23
CA LYS A 73 10.39 2.81 4.04
C LYS A 73 11.65 2.29 3.39
N LEU A 74 11.91 2.68 2.15
CA LEU A 74 13.11 2.30 1.40
C LEU A 74 14.24 3.27 1.66
N PHE A 75 15.42 2.73 1.93
CA PHE A 75 16.63 3.50 2.19
C PHE A 75 17.87 2.77 1.66
N PHE A 76 18.94 3.54 1.46
CA PHE A 76 20.24 3.01 1.07
C PHE A 76 21.18 2.91 2.27
N MET A 77 22.01 1.88 2.28
CA MET A 77 23.07 1.69 3.26
C MET A 77 24.32 1.17 2.55
N GLY A 78 25.25 2.06 2.21
CA GLY A 78 26.43 1.68 1.42
C GLY A 78 26.00 1.22 0.01
N SER A 79 26.40 0.01 -0.39
CA SER A 79 25.97 -0.62 -1.65
C SER A 79 24.61 -1.32 -1.56
N GLN A 80 23.88 -1.19 -0.44
CA GLN A 80 22.67 -1.97 -0.22
C GLN A 80 21.41 -1.14 -0.29
N ILE A 81 20.34 -1.74 -0.81
CA ILE A 81 18.97 -1.30 -0.58
C ILE A 81 18.34 -2.11 0.55
N ARG A 82 17.64 -1.41 1.44
CA ARG A 82 16.91 -1.99 2.58
C ARG A 82 15.53 -1.33 2.70
N GLY A 83 14.65 -2.02 3.41
CA GLY A 83 13.27 -1.59 3.63
C GLY A 83 12.84 -1.80 5.07
N GLU A 84 12.63 -0.73 5.83
CA GLU A 84 12.02 -0.83 7.15
C GLU A 84 10.52 -1.10 6.99
N TYR A 85 9.98 -1.99 7.82
CA TYR A 85 8.56 -2.28 7.81
C TYR A 85 7.85 -1.66 8.99
N TRP A 86 6.81 -0.91 8.67
CA TRP A 86 5.86 -0.34 9.62
C TRP A 86 4.51 -0.96 9.36
N SER A 87 3.80 -1.37 10.41
CA SER A 87 2.47 -1.98 10.27
C SER A 87 1.55 -1.54 11.39
N THR A 88 0.24 -1.66 11.19
CA THR A 88 -0.70 -1.41 12.28
C THR A 88 -0.42 -2.31 13.48
N GLU A 89 -0.69 -1.84 14.69
CA GLU A 89 -0.50 -2.60 15.93
C GLU A 89 -1.34 -3.88 15.96
N SER A 90 -2.55 -3.83 15.37
CA SER A 90 -3.48 -4.95 15.41
C SER A 90 -2.91 -6.21 14.74
N ARG A 91 -2.92 -7.33 15.48
CA ARG A 91 -2.50 -8.65 14.95
C ARG A 91 -3.34 -9.08 13.76
N ARG A 92 -4.66 -8.94 13.87
CA ARG A 92 -5.59 -9.16 12.75
C ARG A 92 -5.72 -7.88 11.94
N LYS A 93 -5.44 -7.95 10.64
CA LYS A 93 -5.66 -6.83 9.71
C LYS A 93 -7.11 -6.88 9.24
N VAL A 94 -7.95 -6.12 9.92
CA VAL A 94 -9.35 -5.90 9.52
C VAL A 94 -9.52 -4.45 9.08
N ARG A 95 -10.61 -4.20 8.37
CA ARG A 95 -11.03 -2.85 8.01
C ARG A 95 -11.34 -2.06 9.28
N THR A 96 -10.65 -0.95 9.48
CA THR A 96 -10.78 -0.12 10.68
C THR A 96 -10.39 1.33 10.38
N ARG A 97 -11.06 2.27 11.05
CA ARG A 97 -10.70 3.70 11.08
C ARG A 97 -9.69 4.03 12.19
N LYS A 98 -9.52 3.13 13.16
CA LYS A 98 -8.61 3.29 14.29
C LYS A 98 -7.34 2.53 13.98
N LYS A 99 -6.37 3.21 13.37
CA LYS A 99 -5.05 2.65 13.04
C LYS A 99 -3.98 3.36 13.85
N ARG A 100 -3.11 2.59 14.46
CA ARG A 100 -1.85 3.04 15.04
C ARG A 100 -0.76 2.20 14.39
N PHE A 101 0.21 2.86 13.77
CA PHE A 101 1.33 2.19 13.14
C PHE A 101 2.47 2.08 14.14
N GLU A 102 3.17 0.96 14.09
CA GLU A 102 4.37 0.72 14.86
C GLU A 102 5.45 0.11 13.97
N PHE A 103 6.68 0.35 14.37
CA PHE A 103 7.85 -0.24 13.76
C PHE A 103 7.85 -1.77 13.99
N LYS A 104 8.13 -2.54 12.94
CA LYS A 104 8.12 -4.01 12.99
C LYS A 104 9.47 -4.64 12.70
N ALA A 105 10.20 -4.12 11.73
CA ALA A 105 11.48 -4.71 11.33
C ALA A 105 12.37 -3.67 10.65
N HIS A 106 13.68 -3.76 10.90
CA HIS A 106 14.70 -2.95 10.22
C HIS A 106 14.89 -3.38 8.76
N LYS A 107 14.52 -4.63 8.45
CA LYS A 107 14.55 -5.23 7.12
C LYS A 107 13.28 -6.08 6.97
N LEU A 108 12.39 -5.72 6.06
CA LEU A 108 11.23 -6.56 5.72
C LEU A 108 11.66 -7.88 5.09
N VAL A 109 12.61 -7.77 4.16
CA VAL A 109 13.32 -8.88 3.52
C VAL A 109 14.82 -8.59 3.55
N ALA A 110 15.63 -9.62 3.28
CA ALA A 110 17.08 -9.47 3.15
C ALA A 110 17.43 -8.34 2.16
N GLU A 111 18.54 -7.64 2.44
CA GLU A 111 19.07 -6.57 1.60
C GLU A 111 19.18 -6.94 0.11
N GLY A 112 19.07 -5.94 -0.75
CA GLY A 112 19.49 -6.04 -2.15
C GLY A 112 20.85 -5.38 -2.33
N GLU A 113 21.71 -5.99 -3.14
CA GLU A 113 23.02 -5.44 -3.46
C GLU A 113 22.96 -4.63 -4.75
N ILE A 114 23.60 -3.46 -4.74
CA ILE A 114 23.78 -2.59 -5.89
C ILE A 114 25.16 -2.88 -6.48
N TRP A 115 25.20 -3.80 -7.45
CA TRP A 115 26.44 -4.20 -8.12
C TRP A 115 26.92 -3.15 -9.13
N GLU A 116 25.97 -2.60 -9.89
CA GLU A 116 26.25 -1.63 -10.93
C GLU A 116 26.02 -0.21 -10.42
N LYS A 117 27.07 0.62 -10.45
CA LYS A 117 27.00 2.03 -10.04
C LYS A 117 26.44 2.93 -11.16
N THR A 118 25.38 2.48 -11.81
CA THR A 118 24.62 3.19 -12.85
C THR A 118 23.21 3.45 -12.34
N SER A 119 22.47 4.39 -12.97
CA SER A 119 21.08 4.64 -12.56
C SER A 119 20.21 3.39 -12.76
N ASP A 120 20.41 2.69 -13.86
CA ASP A 120 19.67 1.47 -14.19
C ASP A 120 20.03 0.32 -13.24
N GLY A 121 21.31 0.22 -12.83
CA GLY A 121 21.76 -0.75 -11.84
C GLY A 121 21.12 -0.55 -10.46
N VAL A 122 21.03 0.70 -10.01
CA VAL A 122 20.32 1.04 -8.76
C VAL A 122 18.83 0.72 -8.90
N LEU A 123 18.20 1.07 -10.02
CA LEU A 123 16.79 0.77 -10.28
C LEU A 123 16.52 -0.74 -10.25
N ALA A 124 17.35 -1.54 -10.92
CA ALA A 124 17.21 -3.00 -10.95
C ALA A 124 17.27 -3.60 -9.53
N ALA A 125 18.18 -3.11 -8.69
CA ALA A 125 18.26 -3.53 -7.29
C ALA A 125 17.01 -3.14 -6.48
N ILE A 126 16.42 -1.96 -6.73
CA ILE A 126 15.16 -1.54 -6.12
C ILE A 126 14.01 -2.48 -6.53
N GLU A 127 13.86 -2.76 -7.83
CA GLU A 127 12.80 -3.62 -8.36
C GLU A 127 12.92 -5.06 -7.83
N GLU A 128 14.13 -5.61 -7.76
CA GLU A 128 14.38 -6.92 -7.18
C GLU A 128 14.00 -6.96 -5.69
N TYR A 129 14.37 -5.92 -4.93
CA TYR A 129 13.99 -5.80 -3.52
C TYR A 129 12.48 -5.78 -3.34
N LEU A 130 11.76 -4.95 -4.10
CA LEU A 130 10.30 -4.84 -4.06
C LEU A 130 9.61 -6.15 -4.46
N SER A 131 10.15 -6.87 -5.44
CA SER A 131 9.68 -8.20 -5.84
C SER A 131 9.77 -9.21 -4.69
N ARG A 132 10.86 -9.19 -3.90
CA ARG A 132 11.01 -10.00 -2.69
C ARG A 132 10.03 -9.58 -1.60
N CYS A 133 9.82 -8.29 -1.36
CA CYS A 133 8.80 -7.79 -0.43
C CYS A 133 7.39 -8.29 -0.79
N LYS A 134 7.05 -8.32 -2.09
CA LYS A 134 5.76 -8.82 -2.57
C LYS A 134 5.55 -10.30 -2.25
N LYS A 135 6.61 -11.11 -2.31
CA LYS A 135 6.58 -12.54 -1.92
C LYS A 135 6.39 -12.70 -0.41
N GLU A 136 7.08 -11.89 0.39
CA GLU A 136 6.97 -11.91 1.86
C GLU A 136 5.56 -11.51 2.33
N LEU A 137 4.99 -10.46 1.71
CA LEU A 137 3.66 -9.92 2.04
C LEU A 137 2.54 -10.51 1.16
N LYS A 138 2.53 -11.83 0.95
CA LYS A 138 1.65 -12.53 -0.02
C LYS A 138 0.15 -12.19 0.05
N ASP A 139 -0.38 -11.90 1.24
CA ASP A 139 -1.81 -11.62 1.45
C ASP A 139 -2.11 -10.12 1.53
N ARG A 140 -1.17 -9.28 1.10
CA ARG A 140 -1.28 -7.82 1.12
C ARG A 140 -0.99 -7.27 -0.26
N HIS A 141 -1.53 -6.10 -0.51
CA HIS A 141 -1.29 -5.39 -1.75
C HIS A 141 -0.23 -4.32 -1.49
N ILE A 142 0.96 -4.50 -2.05
CA ILE A 142 1.99 -3.46 -2.10
C ILE A 142 1.66 -2.58 -3.29
N ASP A 143 1.37 -1.31 -3.03
CA ASP A 143 1.01 -0.36 -4.07
C ASP A 143 2.27 0.29 -4.63
N LEU A 144 2.53 0.01 -5.91
CA LEU A 144 3.70 0.50 -6.62
C LEU A 144 3.33 1.56 -7.67
N ARG A 145 2.09 2.07 -7.71
CA ARG A 145 1.63 2.97 -8.76
C ARG A 145 2.53 4.20 -8.92
N GLU A 146 2.89 4.86 -7.81
CA GLU A 146 3.78 6.02 -7.82
C GLU A 146 5.22 5.65 -8.20
N PHE A 147 5.71 4.51 -7.71
CA PHE A 147 7.03 4.02 -8.09
C PHE A 147 7.11 3.76 -9.60
N GLU A 148 6.15 3.01 -10.14
CA GLU A 148 6.06 2.69 -11.57
C GLU A 148 5.92 3.95 -12.45
N ALA A 149 5.16 4.95 -11.98
CA ALA A 149 4.99 6.21 -12.68
C ALA A 149 6.27 7.06 -12.72
N LEU A 150 7.13 6.96 -11.70
CA LEU A 150 8.31 7.81 -11.55
C LEU A 150 9.62 7.12 -11.94
N LYS A 151 9.68 5.78 -11.94
CA LYS A 151 10.95 5.05 -11.99
C LYS A 151 11.82 5.33 -13.21
N ASN A 152 11.21 5.62 -14.35
CA ASN A 152 11.93 5.93 -15.59
C ASN A 152 12.30 7.42 -15.72
N HIS A 153 11.89 8.26 -14.77
CA HIS A 153 12.11 9.70 -14.77
C HIS A 153 13.06 10.16 -13.66
N VAL A 154 13.48 9.24 -12.79
CA VAL A 154 14.37 9.51 -11.65
C VAL A 154 15.80 9.07 -11.98
N ASN A 155 16.77 9.95 -11.75
CA ASN A 155 18.18 9.57 -11.74
C ASN A 155 18.52 8.88 -10.41
N TRP A 156 18.35 7.56 -10.37
CA TRP A 156 18.52 6.74 -9.17
C TRP A 156 19.95 6.73 -8.65
N LEU A 157 20.95 6.88 -9.53
CA LEU A 157 22.35 7.02 -9.09
C LEU A 157 22.55 8.31 -8.29
N SER A 158 21.92 9.41 -8.72
CA SER A 158 21.95 10.67 -7.96
C SER A 158 21.26 10.49 -6.61
N VAL A 159 20.06 9.89 -6.58
CA VAL A 159 19.32 9.64 -5.33
C VAL A 159 20.15 8.79 -4.37
N HIS A 160 20.77 7.71 -4.87
CA HIS A 160 21.66 6.85 -4.09
C HIS A 160 22.79 7.66 -3.46
N LYS A 161 23.51 8.48 -4.23
CA LYS A 161 24.61 9.30 -3.68
C LYS A 161 24.15 10.32 -2.65
N THR A 162 22.98 10.93 -2.82
CA THR A 162 22.52 12.02 -1.95
C THR A 162 21.82 11.55 -0.67
N THR A 163 21.19 10.37 -0.69
CA THR A 163 20.37 9.86 0.44
C THR A 163 21.04 8.73 1.21
N ASN A 164 22.18 8.23 0.73
CA ASN A 164 22.93 7.19 1.40
C ASN A 164 23.75 7.79 2.55
N VAL A 165 23.44 7.32 3.76
CA VAL A 165 24.09 7.72 5.01
C VAL A 165 25.60 7.43 5.01
N PHE A 166 26.06 6.53 4.13
CA PHE A 166 27.43 6.03 4.06
C PHE A 166 28.06 6.21 2.67
N ALA A 167 27.53 7.11 1.83
CA ALA A 167 28.12 7.47 0.53
C ALA A 167 29.35 8.37 0.68
#